data_AF-X1BW77-F1
#
_entry.id   AF-X1BW77-F1
#
_cell.length_a   1.000
_cell.length_b   1.000
_cell.length_c   1.000
_cell.angle_alpha   90.00
_cell.angle_beta   90.00
_cell.angle_gamma   90.00
#
_symmetry.space_group_name_H-M   'P 1'
#
loop_
_entity.id
_entity.type
_entity.pdbx_description
1 polymer ?
#
loop_
_entity_poly.entity_id
_entity_poly.type
_entity_poly.pdbx_seq_one_letter_code
_entity_poly.pdbx_strand_id
1 'polypeptide(L)'
;HKPMANQVEWAHKVIDAGADLVIGHHPHVLQSIEVYKNRFILYSLGNFVFDQHKLYQRQTGIFSCIFKKGRIDSASFYPVLLENFRPGFVKDTAFKLIKEKIEKISDGYNTKFLNGNNKIFLTDSTLSLNFKNPIKYSNIGDNKISIYNNLIEITDTSGTIIDTFLIEQGKEIKDCCFIKDSTFLHLFAIIGKTEEIRGDYLTQYYITDKKIIEEWLEKDCDYNPWKIVTADIDGDSILEICLGVYKKTVFHSDYTNGLFIYDWDRYCIHPKWFGAEFPISLLDFEFYDV
;
A
#
# COMPACT_ATOMS: atom_id res chain seq x y z
N HIS A 1 27.92 -4.38 9.22
CA HIS A 1 28.88 -4.66 8.15
C HIS A 1 28.57 -3.66 7.04
N LYS A 2 29.56 -2.90 6.55
CA LYS A 2 29.38 -1.85 5.53
C LYS A 2 30.07 -2.31 4.23
N PRO A 3 29.60 -1.87 3.05
CA PRO A 3 30.31 -2.13 1.80
C PRO A 3 31.69 -1.47 1.82
N MET A 4 32.63 -2.06 1.09
CA MET A 4 33.95 -1.46 0.86
C MET A 4 33.83 -0.28 -0.11
N ALA A 5 34.75 0.69 -0.03
CA ALA A 5 34.72 1.88 -0.87
C ALA A 5 34.72 1.56 -2.37
N ASN A 6 35.45 0.52 -2.79
CA ASN A 6 35.44 0.06 -4.18
C ASN A 6 34.07 -0.50 -4.61
N GLN A 7 33.33 -1.19 -3.73
CA GLN A 7 31.98 -1.67 -4.03
C GLN A 7 31.02 -0.50 -4.27
N VAL A 8 31.14 0.56 -3.46
CA VAL A 8 30.37 1.79 -3.62
C VAL A 8 30.71 2.47 -4.95
N GLU A 9 31.98 2.66 -5.24
CA GLU A 9 32.45 3.27 -6.50
C GLU A 9 31.95 2.51 -7.73
N TRP A 10 32.04 1.18 -7.72
CA TRP A 10 31.54 0.35 -8.82
C TRP A 10 30.03 0.43 -8.95
N ALA A 11 29.28 0.42 -7.85
CA ALA A 11 27.83 0.54 -7.91
C ALA A 11 27.39 1.90 -8.47
N HIS A 12 28.04 3.00 -8.07
CA HIS A 12 27.80 4.33 -8.64
C HIS A 12 28.09 4.38 -10.13
N LYS A 13 29.21 3.80 -10.59
CA LYS A 13 29.54 3.70 -12.02
C LYS A 13 28.48 2.94 -12.82
N VAL A 14 27.90 1.89 -12.26
CA VAL A 14 26.82 1.12 -12.91
C VAL A 14 25.54 1.95 -13.02
N ILE A 15 25.16 2.68 -11.97
CA ILE A 15 24.04 3.62 -12.03
C ILE A 15 24.30 4.73 -13.05
N ASP A 16 25.51 5.28 -13.09
CA ASP A 16 25.90 6.33 -14.03
C ASP A 16 25.92 5.86 -15.49
N ALA A 17 26.21 4.58 -15.71
CA ALA A 17 26.11 3.95 -17.03
C ALA A 17 24.65 3.70 -17.47
N GLY A 18 23.66 3.94 -16.59
CA GLY A 18 22.25 3.91 -16.95
C GLY A 18 21.40 2.85 -16.24
N ALA A 19 21.98 2.02 -15.35
CA ALA A 19 21.20 1.03 -14.62
C ALA A 19 20.17 1.70 -13.68
N ASP A 20 18.98 1.13 -13.58
CA ASP A 20 17.92 1.62 -12.68
C ASP A 20 17.94 0.96 -11.29
N LEU A 21 18.70 -0.13 -11.15
CA LEU A 21 18.84 -0.92 -9.91
C LEU A 21 20.18 -1.65 -9.90
N VAL A 22 20.86 -1.65 -8.76
CA VAL A 22 22.04 -2.50 -8.52
C VAL A 22 21.77 -3.42 -7.34
N ILE A 23 21.97 -4.72 -7.52
CA ILE A 23 21.88 -5.72 -6.45
C ILE A 23 23.23 -6.43 -6.33
N GLY A 24 23.95 -6.09 -5.28
CA GLY A 24 25.14 -6.80 -4.80
C GLY A 24 24.77 -7.98 -3.90
N HIS A 25 25.65 -8.97 -3.90
CA HIS A 25 25.56 -10.16 -3.07
C HIS A 25 26.98 -10.67 -2.75
N HIS A 26 27.11 -11.76 -1.97
CA HIS A 26 28.34 -12.45 -1.53
C HIS A 26 28.74 -12.30 -0.04
N PRO A 27 28.61 -11.15 0.65
CA PRO A 27 29.09 -10.99 2.03
C PRO A 27 28.45 -11.91 3.10
N HIS A 28 27.46 -12.72 2.73
CA HIS A 28 26.68 -13.60 3.62
C HIS A 28 25.95 -12.90 4.77
N VAL A 29 25.88 -11.57 4.73
CA VAL A 29 25.24 -10.73 5.74
C VAL A 29 24.56 -9.54 5.05
N LEU A 30 23.56 -8.96 5.72
CA LEU A 30 22.98 -7.68 5.31
C LEU A 30 24.05 -6.58 5.26
N GLN A 31 24.04 -5.81 4.17
CA GLN A 31 24.76 -4.55 4.03
C GLN A 31 23.77 -3.42 3.72
N SER A 32 24.30 -2.20 3.63
CA SER A 32 23.57 -0.97 3.38
C SER A 32 22.68 -1.03 2.14
N ILE A 33 21.55 -0.32 2.20
CA ILE A 33 20.75 0.04 1.04
C ILE A 33 20.98 1.53 0.81
N GLU A 34 21.31 1.88 -0.42
CA GLU A 34 21.58 3.25 -0.84
C GLU A 34 20.60 3.70 -1.90
N VAL A 35 20.27 4.98 -1.85
CA VAL A 35 19.68 5.69 -2.98
C VAL A 35 20.71 6.65 -3.57
N TYR A 36 21.09 6.40 -4.82
CA TYR A 36 22.06 7.21 -5.55
C TYR A 36 21.42 7.66 -6.87
N LYS A 37 21.33 8.99 -7.08
CA LYS A 37 20.67 9.60 -8.26
C LYS A 37 19.26 9.04 -8.52
N ASN A 38 18.44 8.96 -7.47
CA ASN A 38 17.08 8.42 -7.49
C ASN A 38 16.97 6.95 -7.93
N ARG A 39 18.01 6.14 -7.70
CA ARG A 39 18.04 4.71 -8.04
C ARG A 39 18.60 3.90 -6.87
N PHE A 40 18.07 2.69 -6.70
CA PHE A 40 18.42 1.84 -5.56
C PHE A 40 19.70 1.05 -5.82
N ILE A 41 20.54 0.97 -4.78
CA ILE A 41 21.70 0.10 -4.71
C ILE A 41 21.56 -0.72 -3.42
N LEU A 42 21.49 -2.04 -3.57
CA LEU A 42 21.51 -2.98 -2.44
C LEU A 42 22.86 -3.66 -2.40
N TYR A 43 23.70 -3.35 -1.41
CA TYR A 43 25.06 -3.91 -1.40
C TYR A 43 25.11 -5.39 -1.02
N SER A 44 24.18 -5.85 -0.18
CA SER A 44 23.96 -7.27 0.11
C SER A 44 22.66 -7.47 0.87
N LEU A 45 21.86 -8.43 0.42
CA LEU A 45 20.64 -8.87 1.10
C LEU A 45 20.88 -9.92 2.19
N GLY A 46 22.11 -10.43 2.33
CA GLY A 46 22.39 -11.59 3.18
C GLY A 46 21.93 -12.89 2.55
N ASN A 47 21.95 -13.98 3.33
CA ASN A 47 21.69 -15.33 2.84
C ASN A 47 20.17 -15.61 2.66
N PHE A 48 19.74 -16.28 1.60
CA PHE A 48 18.34 -16.68 1.43
C PHE A 48 18.09 -18.16 1.76
N VAL A 49 18.98 -19.05 1.34
CA VAL A 49 19.06 -20.46 1.76
C VAL A 49 20.54 -20.78 1.92
N PHE A 50 20.99 -21.05 3.15
CA PHE A 50 22.41 -21.26 3.43
C PHE A 50 22.60 -22.01 4.76
N ASP A 51 23.64 -22.83 4.87
CA ASP A 51 23.92 -23.73 6.00
C ASP A 51 24.72 -23.07 7.15
N GLN A 52 24.65 -21.74 7.28
CA GLN A 52 25.38 -20.99 8.29
C GLN A 52 24.59 -20.81 9.60
N HIS A 53 25.24 -21.08 10.72
CA HIS A 53 24.60 -21.08 12.04
C HIS A 53 24.65 -19.73 12.79
N LYS A 54 25.53 -18.80 12.41
CA LYS A 54 25.72 -17.55 13.16
C LYS A 54 24.53 -16.62 12.97
N LEU A 55 23.98 -16.11 14.08
CA LEU A 55 22.74 -15.30 14.07
C LEU A 55 22.80 -14.09 13.11
N TYR A 56 23.93 -13.39 13.05
CA TYR A 56 24.07 -12.21 12.19
C TYR A 56 24.07 -12.54 10.68
N GLN A 57 24.34 -13.80 10.31
CA GLN A 57 24.26 -14.35 8.93
C GLN A 57 22.87 -14.93 8.62
N ARG A 58 22.08 -15.22 9.66
CA ARG A 58 20.69 -15.68 9.55
C ARG A 58 19.70 -14.52 9.40
N GLN A 59 20.05 -13.33 9.87
CA GLN A 59 19.30 -12.09 9.63
C GLN A 59 19.53 -11.64 8.19
N THR A 60 18.47 -11.69 7.39
CA THR A 60 18.49 -11.48 5.93
C THR A 60 17.28 -10.66 5.50
N GLY A 61 17.08 -10.47 4.20
CA GLY A 61 15.86 -9.88 3.70
C GLY A 61 15.59 -10.14 2.23
N ILE A 62 14.33 -9.95 1.86
CA ILE A 62 13.88 -9.98 0.47
C ILE A 62 13.66 -8.54 0.03
N PHE A 63 14.27 -8.16 -1.09
CA PHE A 63 13.92 -6.91 -1.76
C PHE A 63 12.84 -7.18 -2.82
N SER A 64 11.82 -6.32 -2.82
CA SER A 64 10.74 -6.34 -3.80
C SER A 64 10.61 -4.95 -4.39
N CYS A 65 10.43 -4.87 -5.70
CA CYS A 65 10.15 -3.61 -6.37
C CYS A 65 9.16 -3.81 -7.52
N ILE A 66 8.45 -2.73 -7.87
CA ILE A 66 7.54 -2.69 -9.02
C ILE A 66 8.14 -1.74 -10.05
N PHE A 67 8.23 -2.20 -11.29
CA PHE A 67 8.63 -1.36 -12.42
C PHE A 67 7.40 -0.85 -13.17
N LYS A 68 7.37 0.45 -13.46
CA LYS A 68 6.33 1.09 -14.27
C LYS A 68 6.97 2.06 -15.25
N LYS A 69 6.66 1.90 -16.54
CA LYS A 69 7.20 2.72 -17.64
C LYS A 69 8.74 2.85 -17.59
N GLY A 70 9.43 1.74 -17.30
CA GLY A 70 10.89 1.68 -17.28
C GLY A 70 11.55 2.33 -16.04
N ARG A 71 10.81 2.58 -14.97
CA ARG A 71 11.35 3.09 -13.69
C ARG A 71 10.81 2.30 -12.52
N ILE A 72 11.55 2.28 -11.40
CA ILE A 72 11.04 1.75 -10.14
C ILE A 72 9.98 2.70 -9.60
N ASP A 73 8.76 2.18 -9.48
CA ASP A 73 7.57 2.87 -8.97
C ASP A 73 7.48 2.75 -7.44
N SER A 74 7.77 1.55 -6.93
CA SER A 74 7.86 1.28 -5.50
C SER A 74 8.93 0.24 -5.16
N ALA A 75 9.49 0.34 -3.96
CA ALA A 75 10.49 -0.57 -3.44
C ALA A 75 10.23 -0.88 -1.96
N SER A 76 10.36 -2.15 -1.59
CA SER A 76 10.17 -2.64 -0.23
C SER A 76 11.25 -3.65 0.13
N PHE A 77 11.60 -3.66 1.41
CA PHE A 77 12.45 -4.64 2.04
C PHE A 77 11.64 -5.44 3.06
N TYR A 78 11.66 -6.75 2.95
CA TYR A 78 11.05 -7.67 3.89
C TYR A 78 12.14 -8.25 4.78
N PRO A 79 12.15 -7.92 6.08
CA PRO A 79 12.99 -8.62 7.05
C PRO A 79 12.68 -10.11 7.05
N VAL A 80 13.73 -10.93 6.98
CA VAL A 80 13.62 -12.39 6.99
C VAL A 80 14.65 -12.94 7.96
N LEU A 81 14.28 -14.02 8.64
CA LEU A 81 15.20 -14.78 9.48
C LEU A 81 15.28 -16.21 8.94
N LEU A 82 16.52 -16.69 8.78
CA LEU A 82 16.74 -18.10 8.50
C LEU A 82 16.62 -18.88 9.80
N GLU A 83 15.72 -19.86 9.85
CA GLU A 83 15.61 -20.81 10.95
C GLU A 83 15.71 -22.23 10.39
N ASN A 84 16.62 -23.04 10.93
CA ASN A 84 16.92 -24.37 10.39
C ASN A 84 17.17 -24.34 8.86
N PHE A 85 17.91 -23.31 8.41
CA PHE A 85 18.25 -23.06 7.01
C PHE A 85 17.06 -22.75 6.09
N ARG A 86 15.89 -22.43 6.66
CA ARG A 86 14.68 -22.04 5.93
C ARG A 86 14.38 -20.56 6.15
N PRO A 87 14.13 -19.77 5.09
CA PRO A 87 13.71 -18.39 5.23
C PRO A 87 12.27 -18.33 5.76
N GLY A 88 12.08 -17.53 6.81
CA GLY A 88 10.77 -17.19 7.35
C GLY A 88 10.62 -15.68 7.53
N PHE A 89 9.44 -15.15 7.20
CA PHE A 89 9.09 -13.78 7.55
C PHE A 89 9.07 -13.62 9.07
N VAL A 90 9.55 -12.47 9.55
CA VAL A 90 9.59 -12.16 10.97
C VAL A 90 8.51 -11.17 11.37
N LYS A 91 8.09 -11.25 12.64
CA LYS A 91 7.17 -10.32 13.29
C LYS A 91 7.81 -9.73 14.56
N ASP A 92 7.13 -8.74 15.13
CA ASP A 92 7.40 -8.18 16.45
C ASP A 92 8.89 -7.85 16.70
N THR A 93 9.49 -8.45 17.73
CA THR A 93 10.87 -8.21 18.16
C THR A 93 11.88 -8.52 17.06
N ALA A 94 11.71 -9.62 16.33
CA ALA A 94 12.66 -10.00 15.27
C ALA A 94 12.58 -9.06 14.08
N PHE A 95 11.37 -8.61 13.71
CA PHE A 95 11.17 -7.57 12.70
C PHE A 95 11.88 -6.28 13.12
N LYS A 96 11.64 -5.81 14.35
CA LYS A 96 12.24 -4.59 14.89
C LYS A 96 13.78 -4.65 14.89
N LEU A 97 14.37 -5.77 15.28
CA LEU A 97 15.83 -5.93 15.33
C LEU A 97 16.48 -5.88 13.94
N ILE A 98 15.89 -6.56 12.95
CA ILE A 98 16.43 -6.56 11.58
C ILE A 98 16.22 -5.19 10.94
N LYS A 99 15.08 -4.55 11.22
CA LYS A 99 14.77 -3.18 10.81
C LYS A 99 15.82 -2.19 11.32
N GLU A 100 16.02 -2.12 12.63
CA GLU A 100 16.98 -1.18 13.23
C GLU A 100 18.40 -1.44 12.71
N LYS A 101 18.74 -2.71 12.45
CA LYS A 101 20.02 -3.08 11.83
C LYS A 101 20.16 -2.52 10.41
N ILE A 102 19.15 -2.70 9.54
CA ILE A 102 19.23 -2.24 8.14
C ILE A 102 19.24 -0.71 8.06
N GLU A 103 18.44 -0.03 8.90
CA GLU A 103 18.44 1.43 9.04
C GLU A 103 19.82 1.92 9.46
N LYS A 104 20.38 1.34 10.53
CA LYS A 104 21.69 1.75 11.06
C LYS A 104 22.84 1.54 10.09
N ILE A 105 22.88 0.42 9.34
CA ILE A 105 23.97 0.20 8.38
C ILE A 105 23.81 1.07 7.13
N SER A 106 22.59 1.51 6.82
CA SER A 106 22.28 2.39 5.69
C SER A 106 22.36 3.88 6.03
N ASP A 107 22.67 4.22 7.28
CA ASP A 107 22.93 5.60 7.69
C ASP A 107 24.08 6.21 6.86
N GLY A 108 23.83 7.39 6.31
CA GLY A 108 24.71 8.09 5.37
C GLY A 108 24.56 7.69 3.89
N TYR A 109 23.62 6.82 3.53
CA TYR A 109 23.39 6.35 2.15
C TYR A 109 22.09 6.88 1.52
N ASN A 110 21.58 8.01 2.00
CA ASN A 110 20.38 8.71 1.46
C ASN A 110 19.08 7.87 1.39
N THR A 111 19.03 6.69 2.00
CA THR A 111 17.81 5.87 2.07
C THR A 111 16.98 6.24 3.29
N LYS A 112 15.71 6.53 3.07
CA LYS A 112 14.67 6.64 4.10
C LYS A 112 13.87 5.35 4.16
N PHE A 113 13.48 4.99 5.37
CA PHE A 113 12.78 3.74 5.68
C PHE A 113 11.41 4.07 6.26
N LEU A 114 10.34 3.70 5.57
CA LEU A 114 8.96 3.88 6.06
C LEU A 114 8.41 2.53 6.54
N ASN A 115 7.75 2.54 7.70
CA ASN A 115 7.17 1.33 8.26
C ASN A 115 5.99 0.85 7.41
N GLY A 116 5.87 -0.46 7.28
CA GLY A 116 4.72 -1.13 6.68
C GLY A 116 4.37 -2.40 7.46
N ASN A 117 3.22 -3.00 7.13
CA ASN A 117 2.81 -4.26 7.77
C ASN A 117 3.72 -5.42 7.30
N ASN A 118 4.61 -5.89 8.19
CA ASN A 118 5.63 -6.92 7.94
C ASN A 118 6.67 -6.62 6.83
N LYS A 119 6.78 -5.36 6.38
CA LYS A 119 7.82 -4.88 5.45
C LYS A 119 8.21 -3.43 5.72
N ILE A 120 9.27 -2.98 5.07
CA ILE A 120 9.80 -1.61 5.17
C ILE A 120 9.85 -1.03 3.76
N PHE A 121 9.31 0.16 3.52
CA PHE A 121 9.53 0.85 2.23
C PHE A 121 10.83 1.59 2.22
N LEU A 122 11.36 1.69 1.01
CA LEU A 122 12.59 2.37 0.71
C LEU A 122 12.24 3.59 -0.16
N THR A 123 12.69 4.76 0.28
CA THR A 123 12.48 6.04 -0.41
C THR A 123 13.71 6.95 -0.17
N ASP A 124 13.78 8.14 -0.75
CA ASP A 124 14.76 9.18 -0.36
C ASP A 124 14.06 10.55 -0.19
N SER A 125 14.76 11.67 -0.34
CA SER A 125 14.16 13.03 -0.37
C SER A 125 13.56 13.44 -1.72
N THR A 126 13.82 12.71 -2.81
CA THR A 126 13.62 13.07 -4.22
C THR A 126 12.92 12.02 -5.09
N LEU A 127 13.17 10.71 -4.91
CA LEU A 127 12.12 9.70 -4.81
C LEU A 127 11.16 10.13 -3.69
N SER A 128 10.28 11.07 -4.01
CA SER A 128 8.88 10.71 -3.85
C SER A 128 8.76 9.39 -4.62
N LEU A 129 8.50 8.28 -3.92
CA LEU A 129 7.75 7.18 -4.52
C LEU A 129 6.76 7.86 -5.47
N ASN A 130 6.86 7.62 -6.77
CA ASN A 130 5.94 8.20 -7.74
C ASN A 130 4.59 7.52 -7.55
N PHE A 131 4.04 7.62 -6.35
CA PHE A 131 2.63 7.76 -6.19
C PHE A 131 2.26 8.99 -7.00
N LYS A 132 1.91 8.75 -8.27
CA LYS A 132 1.08 9.65 -9.05
C LYS A 132 0.05 10.22 -8.07
N ASN A 133 -0.17 11.53 -8.16
CA ASN A 133 -1.15 12.31 -7.41
C ASN A 133 -2.17 11.42 -6.68
N PRO A 134 -2.28 11.53 -5.34
CA PRO A 134 -3.17 10.67 -4.59
C PRO A 134 -4.53 10.61 -5.27
N ILE A 135 -5.06 9.40 -5.45
CA ILE A 135 -6.37 9.19 -6.11
C ILE A 135 -7.46 9.91 -5.33
N LYS A 136 -7.26 10.07 -4.02
CA LYS A 136 -8.09 10.89 -3.14
C LYS A 136 -7.28 11.38 -1.96
N TYR A 137 -7.70 12.50 -1.38
CA TYR A 137 -7.14 13.02 -0.14
C TYR A 137 -8.26 13.55 0.75
N SER A 138 -7.98 13.61 2.05
CA SER A 138 -8.84 14.22 3.06
C SER A 138 -7.97 14.77 4.20
N ASN A 139 -8.58 15.42 5.19
CA ASN A 139 -7.88 15.97 6.35
C ASN A 139 -8.52 15.49 7.66
N ILE A 140 -7.67 15.22 8.66
CA ILE A 140 -8.07 14.97 10.04
C ILE A 140 -7.28 15.90 10.96
N GLY A 141 -7.99 16.83 11.61
CA GLY A 141 -7.34 17.99 12.22
C GLY A 141 -6.52 18.74 11.16
N ASP A 142 -5.25 19.00 11.48
CA ASP A 142 -4.29 19.67 10.59
C ASP A 142 -3.50 18.68 9.71
N ASN A 143 -3.69 17.38 9.90
CA ASN A 143 -2.95 16.34 9.19
C ASN A 143 -3.68 15.96 7.90
N LYS A 144 -2.90 15.71 6.84
CA LYS A 144 -3.39 15.32 5.53
C LYS A 144 -3.32 13.80 5.36
N ILE A 145 -4.43 13.22 4.90
CA ILE A 145 -4.51 11.82 4.49
C ILE A 145 -4.43 11.76 2.96
N SER A 146 -3.50 10.97 2.43
CA SER A 146 -3.32 10.75 1.00
C SER A 146 -3.54 9.27 0.67
N ILE A 147 -4.44 8.99 -0.27
CA ILE A 147 -4.75 7.64 -0.73
C ILE A 147 -4.09 7.43 -2.08
N TYR A 148 -3.37 6.33 -2.21
CA TYR A 148 -2.77 5.88 -3.45
C TYR A 148 -3.22 4.45 -3.73
N ASN A 149 -3.03 3.98 -4.96
CA ASN A 149 -3.41 2.62 -5.35
C ASN A 149 -2.84 1.54 -4.40
N ASN A 150 -1.62 1.71 -3.90
CA ASN A 150 -0.92 0.69 -3.11
C ASN A 150 -0.73 1.05 -1.63
N LEU A 151 -1.10 2.26 -1.19
CA LEU A 151 -1.01 2.64 0.22
C LEU A 151 -1.91 3.81 0.62
N ILE A 152 -2.04 3.99 1.93
CA ILE A 152 -2.67 5.10 2.62
C ILE A 152 -1.61 5.77 3.49
N GLU A 153 -1.53 7.09 3.48
CA GLU A 153 -0.51 7.85 4.21
C GLU A 153 -1.14 8.99 5.01
N ILE A 154 -0.64 9.22 6.23
CA ILE A 154 -0.91 10.42 7.02
C ILE A 154 0.35 11.28 7.05
N THR A 155 0.21 12.56 6.75
CA THR A 155 1.28 13.56 6.82
C THR A 155 0.89 14.74 7.71
N ASP A 156 1.84 15.29 8.45
CA ASP A 156 1.64 16.53 9.19
C ASP A 156 1.72 17.77 8.28
N THR A 157 1.53 18.96 8.86
CA THR A 157 1.58 20.24 8.14
C THR A 157 2.94 20.57 7.52
N SER A 158 4.02 19.93 7.99
CA SER A 158 5.36 20.06 7.42
C SER A 158 5.63 19.08 6.27
N GLY A 159 4.68 18.16 6.02
CA GLY A 159 4.84 17.06 5.06
C GLY A 159 5.60 15.86 5.63
N THR A 160 5.80 15.79 6.94
CA THR A 160 6.42 14.63 7.59
C THR A 160 5.38 13.51 7.72
N ILE A 161 5.77 12.29 7.34
CA ILE A 161 4.90 11.11 7.41
C ILE A 161 4.72 10.69 8.88
N ILE A 162 3.46 10.61 9.30
CA ILE A 162 3.05 10.18 10.63
C ILE A 162 2.80 8.66 10.65
N ASP A 163 2.03 8.17 9.67
CA ASP A 163 1.73 6.74 9.53
C ASP A 163 1.53 6.36 8.08
N THR A 164 1.70 5.07 7.79
CA THR A 164 1.55 4.49 6.45
C THR A 164 0.91 3.11 6.56
N PHE A 165 -0.18 2.90 5.85
CA PHE A 165 -0.84 1.61 5.72
C PHE A 165 -0.74 1.09 4.30
N LEU A 166 -0.44 -0.18 4.13
CA LEU A 166 -0.19 -0.75 2.82
C LEU A 166 -1.23 -1.74 2.42
N ILE A 167 -1.52 -1.70 1.13
CA ILE A 167 -2.34 -2.71 0.51
C ILE A 167 -1.49 -3.97 0.26
N GLU A 168 -2.14 -5.12 0.41
CA GLU A 168 -1.56 -6.44 0.21
C GLU A 168 -0.90 -6.56 -1.18
N GLN A 169 0.16 -7.37 -1.27
CA GLN A 169 0.86 -7.58 -2.54
C GLN A 169 -0.08 -8.17 -3.61
N GLY A 170 -0.04 -7.61 -4.81
CA GLY A 170 -0.92 -8.01 -5.91
C GLY A 170 -2.34 -7.45 -5.82
N LYS A 171 -2.62 -6.60 -4.83
CA LYS A 171 -3.87 -5.86 -4.66
C LYS A 171 -3.63 -4.36 -4.76
N GLU A 172 -4.67 -3.61 -5.13
CA GLU A 172 -4.67 -2.15 -5.14
C GLU A 172 -6.06 -1.58 -4.84
N ILE A 173 -6.09 -0.37 -4.29
CA ILE A 173 -7.29 0.47 -4.17
C ILE A 173 -7.69 0.93 -5.57
N LYS A 174 -8.93 0.60 -5.96
CA LYS A 174 -9.54 0.98 -7.24
C LYS A 174 -10.23 2.33 -7.16
N ASP A 175 -10.97 2.53 -6.08
CA ASP A 175 -11.64 3.77 -5.75
C ASP A 175 -11.94 3.79 -4.25
N CYS A 176 -12.19 4.97 -3.70
CA CYS A 176 -12.47 5.13 -2.28
C CYS A 176 -13.34 6.36 -1.98
N CYS A 177 -13.97 6.37 -0.81
CA CYS A 177 -14.71 7.51 -0.29
C CYS A 177 -14.44 7.70 1.21
N PHE A 178 -14.79 8.87 1.71
CA PHE A 178 -14.59 9.24 3.11
C PHE A 178 -15.92 9.59 3.76
N ILE A 179 -16.10 9.14 5.00
CA ILE A 179 -17.13 9.67 5.90
C ILE A 179 -16.43 10.08 7.19
N LYS A 180 -16.74 11.28 7.68
CA LYS A 180 -16.12 11.84 8.88
C LYS A 180 -17.12 11.85 10.02
N ASP A 181 -16.72 11.28 11.16
CA ASP A 181 -17.45 11.43 12.41
C ASP A 181 -16.67 12.32 13.40
N SER A 182 -17.15 12.42 14.64
CA SER A 182 -16.52 13.25 15.67
C SER A 182 -15.11 12.82 16.07
N THR A 183 -14.71 11.59 15.76
CA THR A 183 -13.52 10.95 16.34
C THR A 183 -12.60 10.35 15.29
N PHE A 184 -13.16 9.86 14.18
CA PHE A 184 -12.44 9.14 13.14
C PHE A 184 -12.80 9.67 11.76
N LEU A 185 -11.84 9.53 10.85
CA LEU A 185 -12.10 9.56 9.43
C LEU A 185 -12.25 8.11 8.96
N HIS A 186 -13.45 7.74 8.53
CA HIS A 186 -13.74 6.44 7.94
C HIS A 186 -13.42 6.50 6.45
N LEU A 187 -12.53 5.63 6.00
CA LEU A 187 -12.20 5.43 4.59
C LEU A 187 -12.79 4.10 4.14
N PHE A 188 -13.70 4.15 3.17
CA PHE A 188 -14.19 2.96 2.49
C PHE A 188 -13.46 2.83 1.16
N ALA A 189 -12.88 1.66 0.90
CA ALA A 189 -12.02 1.44 -0.26
C ALA A 189 -12.40 0.15 -0.99
N ILE A 190 -12.53 0.26 -2.31
CA ILE A 190 -12.66 -0.91 -3.18
C ILE A 190 -11.25 -1.45 -3.43
N ILE A 191 -11.02 -2.73 -3.09
CA ILE A 191 -9.74 -3.40 -3.31
C ILE A 191 -9.91 -4.44 -4.41
N GLY A 192 -8.98 -4.48 -5.37
CA GLY A 192 -8.95 -5.51 -6.42
C GLY A 192 -7.54 -5.91 -6.80
N LYS A 193 -7.38 -6.94 -7.64
CA LYS A 193 -6.07 -7.35 -8.17
C LYS A 193 -5.43 -6.25 -9.01
N THR A 194 -4.11 -6.12 -8.94
CA THR A 194 -3.36 -5.14 -9.74
C THR A 194 -3.67 -5.30 -11.24
N GLU A 195 -3.81 -4.17 -11.94
CA GLU A 195 -4.10 -4.07 -13.39
C GLU A 195 -5.54 -4.43 -13.82
N GLU A 196 -6.36 -5.02 -12.95
CA GLU A 196 -7.79 -5.19 -13.22
C GLU A 196 -8.54 -3.87 -13.08
N ILE A 197 -9.60 -3.66 -13.84
CA ILE A 197 -10.40 -2.42 -13.72
C ILE A 197 -11.32 -2.49 -12.49
N ARG A 198 -11.77 -3.70 -12.13
CA ARG A 198 -12.75 -3.95 -11.08
C ARG A 198 -12.08 -4.36 -9.78
N GLY A 199 -12.78 -4.09 -8.69
CA GLY A 199 -12.49 -4.59 -7.36
C GLY A 199 -12.98 -6.00 -7.16
N ASP A 200 -12.37 -6.67 -6.18
CA ASP A 200 -12.82 -7.94 -5.64
C ASP A 200 -13.76 -7.73 -4.45
N TYR A 201 -13.52 -6.72 -3.61
CA TYR A 201 -14.26 -6.49 -2.37
C TYR A 201 -14.19 -5.04 -1.89
N LEU A 202 -15.02 -4.72 -0.89
CA LEU A 202 -15.02 -3.48 -0.15
C LEU A 202 -14.38 -3.67 1.24
N THR A 203 -13.58 -2.72 1.70
CA THR A 203 -12.96 -2.71 3.04
C THR A 203 -13.09 -1.33 3.68
N GLN A 204 -12.97 -1.26 5.01
CA GLN A 204 -13.01 -0.03 5.78
C GLN A 204 -11.73 0.15 6.62
N TYR A 205 -11.20 1.37 6.57
CA TYR A 205 -10.11 1.84 7.40
C TYR A 205 -10.57 2.98 8.33
N TYR A 206 -10.15 2.91 9.59
CA TYR A 206 -10.34 3.93 10.60
C TYR A 206 -9.05 4.71 10.69
N ILE A 207 -9.17 6.01 10.42
CA ILE A 207 -8.02 6.90 10.40
C ILE A 207 -8.18 7.89 11.54
N THR A 208 -7.20 7.87 12.44
CA THR A 208 -6.98 8.89 13.47
C THR A 208 -5.93 9.88 12.99
N ASP A 209 -5.67 10.93 13.78
CA ASP A 209 -4.58 11.87 13.49
C ASP A 209 -3.18 11.25 13.52
N LYS A 210 -3.05 10.05 14.11
CA LYS A 210 -1.76 9.38 14.36
C LYS A 210 -1.62 8.00 13.75
N LYS A 211 -2.72 7.37 13.38
CA LYS A 211 -2.73 5.96 13.02
C LYS A 211 -3.84 5.58 12.06
N ILE A 212 -3.51 4.68 11.14
CA ILE A 212 -4.43 3.99 10.23
C ILE A 212 -4.67 2.57 10.74
N ILE A 213 -5.93 2.17 10.84
CA ILE A 213 -6.36 0.85 11.33
C ILE A 213 -7.33 0.25 10.32
N GLU A 214 -7.06 -0.96 9.83
CA GLU A 214 -8.03 -1.74 9.06
C GLU A 214 -8.90 -2.53 10.04
N GLU A 215 -10.23 -2.45 9.90
CA GLU A 215 -11.14 -3.14 10.83
C GLU A 215 -12.02 -4.17 10.13
N TRP A 216 -12.53 -3.83 8.93
CA TRP A 216 -13.59 -4.61 8.32
C TRP A 216 -13.37 -4.85 6.84
N LEU A 217 -13.59 -6.09 6.44
CA LEU A 217 -13.55 -6.58 5.07
C LEU A 217 -14.91 -7.20 4.75
N GLU A 218 -15.56 -6.74 3.68
CA GLU A 218 -16.68 -7.47 3.12
C GLU A 218 -16.17 -8.76 2.51
N LYS A 219 -16.60 -9.90 3.06
CA LYS A 219 -16.25 -11.22 2.54
C LYS A 219 -17.30 -11.67 1.53
N ASP A 220 -16.85 -12.42 0.51
CA ASP A 220 -17.71 -13.10 -0.47
C ASP A 220 -18.54 -12.17 -1.39
N CYS A 221 -17.91 -11.08 -1.85
CA CYS A 221 -18.52 -10.17 -2.83
C CYS A 221 -18.57 -10.79 -4.24
N ASP A 222 -19.74 -11.23 -4.71
CA ASP A 222 -19.96 -11.67 -6.10
C ASP A 222 -20.57 -10.56 -6.96
N TYR A 223 -19.99 -9.36 -6.90
CA TYR A 223 -20.55 -8.20 -7.60
C TYR A 223 -19.53 -7.22 -8.20
N ASN A 224 -18.23 -7.52 -8.15
CA ASN A 224 -17.16 -6.81 -8.87
C ASN A 224 -17.28 -5.27 -8.81
N PRO A 225 -17.15 -4.64 -7.64
CA PRO A 225 -17.33 -3.19 -7.48
C PRO A 225 -16.30 -2.40 -8.30
N TRP A 226 -16.68 -1.23 -8.81
CA TRP A 226 -15.80 -0.41 -9.66
C TRP A 226 -15.77 1.09 -9.33
N LYS A 227 -16.78 1.60 -8.63
CA LYS A 227 -16.82 2.99 -8.15
C LYS A 227 -17.51 3.06 -6.79
N ILE A 228 -17.06 3.95 -5.93
CA ILE A 228 -17.67 4.21 -4.62
C ILE A 228 -17.75 5.71 -4.34
N VAL A 229 -18.95 6.16 -3.97
CA VAL A 229 -19.21 7.54 -3.56
C VAL A 229 -20.13 7.54 -2.34
N THR A 230 -20.21 8.69 -1.69
CA THR A 230 -21.12 8.91 -0.56
C THR A 230 -22.02 10.07 -0.88
N ALA A 231 -23.29 9.96 -0.50
CA ALA A 231 -24.32 10.98 -0.72
C ALA A 231 -25.41 10.81 0.33
N ASP A 232 -26.15 11.87 0.63
CA ASP A 232 -27.39 11.81 1.41
C ASP A 232 -28.55 11.55 0.43
N ILE A 233 -28.95 10.29 0.31
CA ILE A 233 -29.91 9.83 -0.70
C ILE A 233 -31.35 10.04 -0.26
N ASP A 234 -31.63 9.92 1.03
CA ASP A 234 -33.00 10.02 1.57
C ASP A 234 -33.31 11.36 2.26
N GLY A 235 -32.31 12.24 2.40
CA GLY A 235 -32.45 13.59 2.92
C GLY A 235 -32.42 13.66 4.45
N ASP A 236 -31.92 12.63 5.14
CA ASP A 236 -31.83 12.58 6.59
C ASP A 236 -30.53 13.19 7.16
N SER A 237 -29.68 13.74 6.30
CA SER A 237 -28.35 14.30 6.61
C SER A 237 -27.31 13.26 7.06
N ILE A 238 -27.57 11.97 6.82
CA ILE A 238 -26.61 10.88 7.01
C ILE A 238 -26.17 10.40 5.63
N LEU A 239 -24.86 10.38 5.40
CA LEU A 239 -24.32 9.91 4.13
C LEU A 239 -24.43 8.39 4.03
N GLU A 240 -25.05 7.90 2.96
CA GLU A 240 -25.00 6.50 2.54
C GLU A 240 -23.78 6.21 1.66
N ILE A 241 -23.45 4.92 1.56
CA ILE A 241 -22.42 4.41 0.67
C ILE A 241 -23.07 3.93 -0.62
N CYS A 242 -22.72 4.55 -1.73
CA CYS A 242 -23.21 4.23 -3.06
C CYS A 242 -22.11 3.54 -3.87
N LEU A 243 -22.38 2.29 -4.27
CA LEU A 243 -21.41 1.39 -4.87
C LEU A 243 -21.83 1.00 -6.29
N GLY A 244 -20.99 1.34 -7.27
CA GLY A 244 -21.11 0.85 -8.63
C GLY A 244 -20.64 -0.60 -8.70
N VAL A 245 -21.49 -1.49 -9.20
CA VAL A 245 -21.24 -2.93 -9.25
C VAL A 245 -21.36 -3.47 -10.68
N TYR A 246 -20.68 -4.59 -10.96
CA TYR A 246 -20.81 -5.33 -12.21
C TYR A 246 -21.12 -6.79 -11.92
N LYS A 247 -22.38 -7.18 -12.12
CA LYS A 247 -22.86 -8.51 -11.74
C LYS A 247 -23.97 -9.05 -12.64
N LYS A 248 -24.28 -10.33 -12.47
CA LYS A 248 -25.50 -10.94 -13.02
C LYS A 248 -26.66 -10.75 -12.05
N THR A 249 -27.86 -10.61 -12.58
CA THR A 249 -29.09 -10.61 -11.76
C THR A 249 -29.73 -12.00 -11.80
N VAL A 250 -30.62 -12.30 -10.86
CA VAL A 250 -31.32 -13.61 -10.80
C VAL A 250 -32.17 -13.85 -12.07
N PHE A 251 -32.58 -12.77 -12.74
CA PHE A 251 -33.51 -12.82 -13.87
C PHE A 251 -32.83 -12.77 -15.25
N HIS A 252 -31.55 -12.38 -15.32
CA HIS A 252 -30.79 -12.26 -16.57
C HIS A 252 -29.37 -12.82 -16.46
N SER A 253 -28.95 -13.59 -17.45
CA SER A 253 -27.65 -14.28 -17.48
C SER A 253 -26.47 -13.38 -17.83
N ASP A 254 -26.74 -12.16 -18.28
CA ASP A 254 -25.74 -11.21 -18.77
C ASP A 254 -25.27 -10.30 -17.65
N TYR A 255 -23.99 -9.96 -17.65
CA TYR A 255 -23.44 -9.03 -16.66
C TYR A 255 -23.78 -7.59 -17.06
N THR A 256 -24.32 -6.83 -16.11
CA THR A 256 -24.64 -5.42 -16.30
C THR A 256 -24.06 -4.56 -15.16
N ASN A 257 -23.79 -3.29 -15.45
CA ASN A 257 -23.42 -2.34 -14.41
C ASN A 257 -24.69 -1.90 -13.66
N GLY A 258 -24.63 -1.91 -12.34
CA GLY A 258 -25.71 -1.48 -11.45
C GLY A 258 -25.21 -0.61 -10.31
N LEU A 259 -26.15 -0.14 -9.49
CA LEU A 259 -25.89 0.68 -8.32
C LEU A 259 -26.46 -0.01 -7.08
N PHE A 260 -25.61 -0.20 -6.07
CA PHE A 260 -26.01 -0.61 -4.73
C PHE A 260 -25.88 0.58 -3.78
N ILE A 261 -26.79 0.67 -2.82
CA ILE A 261 -26.82 1.69 -1.78
C ILE A 261 -26.84 0.96 -0.44
N TYR A 262 -25.94 1.36 0.43
CA TYR A 262 -25.81 0.82 1.77
C TYR A 262 -25.96 1.94 2.79
N ASP A 263 -26.77 1.67 3.80
CA ASP A 263 -26.61 2.36 5.08
C ASP A 263 -25.30 1.88 5.72
N TRP A 264 -24.82 2.63 6.70
CA TRP A 264 -23.66 2.20 7.47
C TRP A 264 -23.78 2.64 8.93
N ASP A 265 -23.12 1.87 9.79
CA ASP A 265 -22.78 2.27 11.14
C ASP A 265 -21.27 2.14 11.34
N ARG A 266 -20.80 2.54 12.53
CA ARG A 266 -19.38 2.51 12.86
C ARG A 266 -18.72 1.13 12.77
N TYR A 267 -19.43 0.04 12.52
CA TYR A 267 -18.87 -1.31 12.53
C TYR A 267 -19.17 -2.10 11.25
N CYS A 268 -20.22 -1.73 10.50
CA CYS A 268 -20.64 -2.45 9.31
C CYS A 268 -21.49 -1.60 8.37
N ILE A 269 -21.60 -2.08 7.13
CA ILE A 269 -22.54 -1.56 6.15
C ILE A 269 -23.74 -2.48 6.04
N HIS A 270 -24.92 -1.89 5.81
CA HIS A 270 -26.20 -2.59 5.74
C HIS A 270 -26.85 -2.31 4.40
N PRO A 271 -27.33 -3.34 3.68
CA PRO A 271 -28.04 -3.11 2.42
C PRO A 271 -29.27 -2.22 2.59
N LYS A 272 -29.31 -1.09 1.88
CA LYS A 272 -30.49 -0.22 1.78
C LYS A 272 -31.24 -0.47 0.48
N TRP A 273 -30.50 -0.56 -0.62
CA TRP A 273 -31.08 -0.81 -1.95
C TRP A 273 -30.08 -1.48 -2.89
N PHE A 274 -30.52 -2.46 -3.68
CA PHE A 274 -29.66 -3.25 -4.56
C PHE A 274 -29.96 -3.10 -6.05
N GLY A 275 -30.48 -1.95 -6.46
CA GLY A 275 -30.76 -1.72 -7.87
C GLY A 275 -32.05 -2.37 -8.35
N ALA A 276 -32.83 -1.63 -9.15
CA ALA A 276 -33.54 -2.20 -10.28
C ALA A 276 -32.70 -1.91 -11.54
N GLU A 277 -32.81 -2.75 -12.57
CA GLU A 277 -31.99 -2.61 -13.78
C GLU A 277 -32.22 -1.23 -14.43
N PHE A 278 -31.14 -0.51 -14.72
CA PHE A 278 -31.24 0.69 -15.54
C PHE A 278 -31.49 0.28 -16.99
N PRO A 279 -32.30 1.03 -17.77
CA PRO A 279 -32.57 0.71 -19.18
C PRO A 279 -31.30 0.67 -20.06
N ILE A 280 -30.22 1.29 -19.58
CA ILE A 280 -28.91 1.37 -20.21
C ILE A 280 -27.88 1.03 -19.14
N SER A 281 -26.82 0.30 -19.50
CA SER A 281 -25.73 -0.02 -18.59
C SER A 281 -25.17 1.27 -17.96
N LEU A 282 -25.20 1.35 -16.63
CA LEU A 282 -24.68 2.48 -15.89
C LEU A 282 -23.18 2.63 -16.14
N LEU A 283 -22.76 3.71 -16.80
CA LEU A 283 -21.34 3.93 -17.11
C LEU A 283 -20.60 4.67 -16.00
N ASP A 284 -21.27 5.66 -15.41
CA ASP A 284 -20.76 6.46 -14.31
C ASP A 284 -21.93 7.04 -13.50
N PHE A 285 -21.66 7.48 -12.27
CA PHE A 285 -22.65 8.18 -11.43
C PHE A 285 -22.00 9.13 -10.42
N GLU A 286 -22.66 10.24 -10.18
CA GLU A 286 -22.35 11.22 -9.13
C GLU A 286 -23.67 11.76 -8.58
N PHE A 287 -23.65 12.17 -7.31
CA PHE A 287 -24.79 12.78 -6.64
C PHE A 287 -24.50 14.24 -6.36
N TYR A 288 -25.52 15.07 -6.48
CA TYR A 288 -25.46 16.50 -6.25
C TYR A 288 -26.66 16.90 -5.40
N ASP A 289 -26.42 17.66 -4.34
CA ASP A 289 -27.50 18.28 -3.57
C ASP A 289 -28.23 19.27 -4.50
N VAL A 290 -29.56 19.21 -4.51
CA VAL A 290 -30.44 20.07 -5.33
C VAL A 290 -31.11 21.12 -4.46
#